data_AF-A0A9D8RRT0-F1
#
_entry.id   AF-A0A9D8RRT0-F1
#
_cell.length_a   1.000
_cell.length_b   1.000
_cell.length_c   1.000
_cell.angle_alpha   90.00
_cell.angle_beta   90.00
_cell.angle_gamma   90.00
#
_symmetry.space_group_name_H-M   'P 1'
#
loop_
_entity.id
_entity.type
_entity.pdbx_description
1 polymer ?
#
loop_
_entity_poly.entity_id
_entity_poly.type
_entity_poly.pdbx_seq_one_letter_code
_entity_poly.pdbx_strand_id
1 'polypeptide(L)'
;MYTFSRFHANAPFFAGFTKESFGRYEWHGEFSDIKVCQLEVSDKIFDLIQTQIQRMCRQQKAYVYNYYSAAMTPLHHRVKIRNAYTCVEFVGDILSMTNIGIKFGDFHSLPKLEEICDPYVIYEGSARTYPGANNWNGDSFKEKMPISEGLSATVKSFGQLTKRGIEDAYSFCCAKFGFAVKR
;
A
#
# COMPACT_ATOMS: atom_id res chain seq x y z
N MET A 1 10.59 0.72 -5.72
CA MET A 1 9.50 1.55 -5.14
C MET A 1 8.91 0.82 -3.96
N TYR A 2 8.41 1.48 -2.90
CA TYR A 2 7.73 0.79 -1.78
C TYR A 2 6.21 0.96 -1.92
N THR A 3 5.43 -0.10 -1.69
CA THR A 3 3.96 -0.06 -1.76
C THR A 3 3.31 -1.26 -1.06
N PHE A 4 1.98 -1.31 -1.09
CA PHE A 4 1.17 -2.48 -0.78
C PHE A 4 0.62 -3.07 -2.07
N SER A 5 1.06 -4.27 -2.43
CA SER A 5 0.63 -4.91 -3.66
C SER A 5 0.75 -6.43 -3.60
N ARG A 6 0.19 -7.10 -4.60
CA ARG A 6 0.29 -8.55 -4.78
C ARG A 6 1.76 -8.97 -4.89
N PHE A 7 2.10 -10.06 -4.23
CA PHE A 7 3.45 -10.61 -4.27
C PHE A 7 3.74 -11.33 -5.58
N HIS A 8 2.74 -12.02 -6.15
CA HIS A 8 2.84 -12.76 -7.41
C HIS A 8 1.68 -12.40 -8.35
N ALA A 9 1.95 -12.38 -9.66
CA ALA A 9 0.94 -12.06 -10.67
C ALA A 9 -0.26 -13.02 -10.65
N ASN A 10 -0.01 -14.31 -10.41
CA ASN A 10 -1.02 -15.36 -10.41
C ASN A 10 -1.69 -15.63 -9.04
N ALA A 11 -1.39 -14.83 -8.01
CA ALA A 11 -1.99 -14.95 -6.68
C ALA A 11 -2.61 -13.60 -6.26
N PRO A 12 -3.83 -13.26 -6.75
CA PRO A 12 -4.39 -11.91 -6.63
C PRO A 12 -4.69 -11.47 -5.19
N PHE A 13 -4.94 -12.43 -4.28
CA PHE A 13 -5.24 -12.19 -2.87
C PHE A 13 -4.10 -12.59 -1.94
N PHE A 14 -2.88 -12.66 -2.46
CA PHE A 14 -1.67 -12.74 -1.65
C PHE A 14 -0.84 -11.47 -1.86
N ALA A 15 -1.04 -10.51 -0.96
CA ALA A 15 -0.53 -9.15 -1.07
C ALA A 15 -0.16 -8.57 0.29
N GLY A 16 0.73 -7.59 0.30
CA GLY A 16 1.18 -6.89 1.49
C GLY A 16 2.25 -5.85 1.17
N PHE A 17 2.96 -5.39 2.20
CA PHE A 17 4.04 -4.42 2.01
C PHE A 17 5.20 -5.05 1.23
N THR A 18 5.64 -4.40 0.16
CA THR A 18 6.72 -4.90 -0.68
C THR A 18 7.53 -3.77 -1.32
N LYS A 19 8.67 -4.15 -1.88
CA LYS A 19 9.46 -3.32 -2.77
C LYS A 19 9.21 -3.77 -4.21
N GLU A 20 8.60 -2.91 -4.99
CA GLU A 20 8.29 -3.14 -6.40
C GLU A 20 9.44 -2.73 -7.31
N SER A 21 9.69 -3.61 -8.28
CA SER A 21 10.51 -3.39 -9.46
C SER A 21 9.69 -2.73 -10.57
N PHE A 22 10.36 -2.01 -11.46
CA PHE A 22 9.71 -1.41 -12.64
C PHE A 22 9.20 -2.47 -13.63
N GLY A 23 9.75 -3.69 -13.56
CA GLY A 23 9.31 -4.81 -14.39
C GLY A 23 7.84 -5.20 -14.20
N ARG A 24 7.17 -4.72 -13.14
CA ARG A 24 5.72 -4.93 -12.91
C ARG A 24 4.82 -4.11 -13.84
N TYR A 25 5.34 -3.04 -14.44
CA TYR A 25 4.63 -2.21 -15.42
C TYR A 25 4.73 -2.75 -16.85
N GLU A 26 5.45 -3.86 -17.03
CA GLU A 26 5.50 -4.59 -18.30
C GLU A 26 4.57 -5.81 -18.23
N TRP A 27 3.73 -5.95 -19.25
CA TRP A 27 2.83 -7.08 -19.43
C TRP A 27 2.80 -7.50 -20.90
N HIS A 28 3.31 -8.71 -21.18
CA HIS A 28 3.39 -9.29 -22.53
C HIS A 28 4.15 -8.44 -23.55
N GLY A 29 5.23 -7.80 -23.13
CA GLY A 29 6.09 -6.95 -23.96
C GLY A 29 5.65 -5.49 -24.03
N GLU A 30 4.44 -5.18 -23.57
CA GLU A 30 3.89 -3.84 -23.52
C GLU A 30 4.14 -3.19 -22.17
N PHE A 31 4.48 -1.89 -22.17
CA PHE A 31 4.74 -1.12 -20.95
C PHE A 31 3.61 -0.13 -20.71
N SER A 32 3.11 -0.09 -19.47
CA SER A 32 2.10 0.89 -19.07
C SER A 32 2.66 2.31 -19.09
N ASP A 33 1.80 3.28 -19.38
CA ASP A 33 2.09 4.68 -19.10
C ASP A 33 2.06 4.93 -17.60
N ILE A 34 2.97 5.79 -17.15
CA ILE A 34 3.12 6.17 -15.75
C ILE A 34 3.22 7.69 -15.64
N LYS A 35 2.79 8.19 -14.48
CA LYS A 35 3.01 9.55 -14.03
C LYS A 35 3.86 9.49 -12.78
N VAL A 36 5.01 10.17 -12.79
CA VAL A 36 5.94 10.23 -11.65
C VAL A 36 5.92 11.64 -11.10
N CYS A 37 5.60 11.75 -9.82
CA CYS A 37 5.57 13.00 -9.09
C CYS A 37 6.73 13.07 -8.09
N GLN A 38 7.41 14.20 -8.01
CA GLN A 38 8.47 14.48 -7.06
C GLN A 38 8.11 15.67 -6.19
N LEU A 39 7.83 15.40 -4.92
CA LEU A 39 7.53 16.42 -3.93
C LEU A 39 8.79 16.78 -3.16
N GLU A 40 9.15 18.06 -3.16
CA GLU A 40 10.18 18.59 -2.27
C GLU A 40 9.65 18.69 -0.84
N VAL A 41 10.41 18.16 0.11
CA VAL A 41 10.08 18.19 1.53
C VAL A 41 11.31 18.60 2.33
N SER A 42 11.13 19.20 3.50
CA SER A 42 12.25 19.47 4.42
C SER A 42 12.91 18.17 4.88
N ASP A 43 14.21 18.23 5.20
CA ASP A 43 14.99 17.10 5.75
C ASP A 43 14.27 16.38 6.89
N LYS A 44 13.66 17.14 7.81
CA LYS A 44 12.89 16.58 8.94
C LYS A 44 11.73 15.67 8.49
N ILE A 45 11.01 16.05 7.44
CA ILE A 45 9.89 15.27 6.90
C ILE A 45 10.42 14.07 6.12
N PHE A 46 11.51 14.26 5.36
CA PHE A 46 12.19 13.17 4.67
C PHE A 46 12.62 12.07 5.65
N ASP A 47 13.31 12.44 6.74
CA ASP A 47 13.76 11.51 7.79
C ASP A 47 12.60 10.78 8.46
N LEU A 48 11.48 11.48 8.68
CA LEU A 48 10.27 10.90 9.26
C LEU A 48 9.66 9.84 8.33
N ILE A 49 9.53 10.15 7.03
CA ILE A 49 9.03 9.21 6.01
C ILE A 49 9.99 8.02 5.89
N GLN A 50 11.29 8.27 5.85
CA GLN A 50 12.30 7.21 5.76
C GLN A 50 12.23 6.28 6.98
N THR A 51 12.11 6.83 8.19
CA THR A 51 11.97 6.07 9.43
C THR A 51 10.70 5.20 9.41
N GLN A 52 9.58 5.76 8.93
CA GLN A 52 8.32 5.02 8.80
C GLN A 52 8.45 3.84 7.83
N ILE A 53 9.04 4.06 6.64
CA ILE A 53 9.27 3.02 5.64
C ILE A 53 10.24 1.95 6.19
N GLN A 54 11.34 2.36 6.83
CA GLN A 54 12.28 1.40 7.43
C GLN A 54 11.63 0.55 8.52
N ARG A 55 10.73 1.12 9.34
CA ARG A 55 9.94 0.36 10.31
C ARG A 55 9.06 -0.67 9.61
N MET A 56 8.38 -0.29 8.52
CA MET A 56 7.60 -1.22 7.70
C MET A 56 8.47 -2.33 7.11
N CYS A 57 9.68 -2.01 6.63
CA CYS A 57 10.63 -3.03 6.14
C CYS A 57 11.03 -4.02 7.23
N ARG A 58 11.40 -3.55 8.43
CA ARG A 58 11.79 -4.42 9.56
C ARG A 58 10.65 -5.32 10.03
N GLN A 59 9.41 -4.87 9.86
CA GLN A 59 8.20 -5.56 10.28
C GLN A 59 7.35 -6.02 9.09
N GLN A 60 7.94 -6.27 7.92
CA GLN A 60 7.22 -6.48 6.66
C GLN A 60 6.09 -7.52 6.77
N LYS A 61 6.37 -8.66 7.43
CA LYS A 61 5.39 -9.75 7.64
C LYS A 61 4.18 -9.33 8.49
N ALA A 62 4.28 -8.25 9.27
CA ALA A 62 3.18 -7.72 10.05
C ALA A 62 2.22 -6.84 9.22
N TYR A 63 2.66 -6.33 8.06
CA TYR A 63 1.88 -5.46 7.19
C TYR A 63 1.21 -6.25 6.07
N VAL A 64 -0.12 -6.26 6.06
CA VAL A 64 -0.94 -7.02 5.11
C VAL A 64 -1.74 -6.09 4.19
N TYR A 65 -2.21 -6.62 3.07
CA TYR A 65 -3.12 -5.86 2.20
C TYR A 65 -4.52 -5.76 2.80
N ASN A 66 -5.15 -4.59 2.69
CA ASN A 66 -6.48 -4.33 3.25
C ASN A 66 -7.59 -4.62 2.24
N TYR A 67 -7.96 -5.90 2.10
CA TYR A 67 -9.01 -6.31 1.15
C TYR A 67 -10.38 -5.74 1.47
N TYR A 68 -10.71 -5.55 2.75
CA TYR A 68 -11.99 -4.97 3.14
C TYR A 68 -12.09 -3.49 2.74
N SER A 69 -11.03 -2.71 2.97
CA SER A 69 -11.02 -1.32 2.50
C SER A 69 -11.05 -1.24 0.97
N ALA A 70 -10.30 -2.10 0.28
CA ALA A 70 -10.37 -2.20 -1.18
C ALA A 70 -11.80 -2.46 -1.67
N ALA A 71 -12.52 -3.42 -1.06
CA ALA A 71 -13.90 -3.72 -1.39
C ALA A 71 -14.88 -2.57 -1.09
N MET A 72 -14.57 -1.71 -0.10
CA MET A 72 -15.38 -0.56 0.30
C MET A 72 -15.06 0.73 -0.48
N THR A 73 -14.08 0.69 -1.39
CA THR A 73 -13.70 1.86 -2.22
C THR A 73 -14.87 2.46 -3.02
N PRO A 74 -15.78 1.68 -3.65
CA PRO A 74 -16.94 2.25 -4.35
C PRO A 74 -17.89 3.03 -3.44
N LEU A 75 -17.87 2.75 -2.14
CA LEU A 75 -18.65 3.45 -1.11
C LEU A 75 -17.88 4.62 -0.49
N HIS A 76 -16.72 4.99 -1.05
CA HIS A 76 -15.85 6.05 -0.55
C HIS A 76 -15.47 5.86 0.92
N HIS A 77 -15.36 4.61 1.37
CA HIS A 77 -15.17 4.27 2.76
C HIS A 77 -13.87 3.52 2.99
N ARG A 78 -13.06 4.05 3.91
CA ARG A 78 -11.82 3.43 4.37
C ARG A 78 -12.08 2.57 5.61
N VAL A 79 -11.80 1.28 5.51
CA VAL A 79 -11.87 0.35 6.65
C VAL A 79 -10.54 0.34 7.38
N LYS A 80 -10.48 0.94 8.57
CA LYS A 80 -9.24 1.04 9.37
C LYS A 80 -8.98 -0.27 10.13
N ILE A 81 -7.92 -0.99 9.75
CA ILE A 81 -7.42 -2.18 10.45
C ILE A 81 -5.92 -2.00 10.65
N ARG A 82 -5.40 -2.29 11.85
CA ARG A 82 -3.98 -2.03 12.15
C ARG A 82 -3.05 -2.82 11.22
N ASN A 83 -1.98 -2.15 10.80
CA ASN A 83 -0.97 -2.68 9.88
C ASN A 83 -1.58 -3.28 8.61
N ALA A 84 -2.70 -2.75 8.12
CA ALA A 84 -3.33 -3.15 6.88
C ALA A 84 -3.57 -1.91 6.00
N TYR A 85 -3.11 -1.98 4.75
CA TYR A 85 -3.22 -0.86 3.80
C TYR A 85 -3.55 -1.38 2.39
N THR A 86 -4.26 -0.58 1.61
CA THR A 86 -4.19 -0.61 0.15
C THR A 86 -3.01 0.25 -0.34
N CYS A 87 -2.65 0.15 -1.62
CA CYS A 87 -1.63 1.03 -2.21
C CYS A 87 -1.99 2.53 -2.06
N VAL A 88 -3.26 2.87 -2.27
CA VAL A 88 -3.78 4.25 -2.19
C VAL A 88 -3.76 4.76 -0.74
N GLU A 89 -4.18 3.94 0.23
CA GLU A 89 -4.13 4.31 1.65
C GLU A 89 -2.70 4.53 2.14
N PHE A 90 -1.77 3.67 1.70
CA PHE A 90 -0.36 3.81 2.04
C PHE A 90 0.20 5.14 1.53
N VAL A 91 -0.03 5.47 0.25
CA VAL A 91 0.42 6.74 -0.33
C VAL A 91 -0.24 7.93 0.38
N GLY A 92 -1.55 7.89 0.59
CA GLY A 92 -2.27 8.95 1.32
C GLY A 92 -1.70 9.19 2.72
N ASP A 93 -1.45 8.14 3.48
CA ASP A 93 -0.88 8.28 4.82
C ASP A 93 0.57 8.79 4.80
N ILE A 94 1.41 8.40 3.83
CA ILE A 94 2.75 8.97 3.66
C ILE A 94 2.67 10.46 3.29
N LEU A 95 1.80 10.83 2.35
CA LEU A 95 1.64 12.22 1.94
C LEU A 95 1.03 13.10 3.04
N SER A 96 0.24 12.52 3.95
CA SER A 96 -0.31 13.24 5.11
C SER A 96 0.76 13.72 6.10
N MET A 97 2.00 13.20 5.99
CA MET A 97 3.15 13.65 6.77
C MET A 97 3.77 14.94 6.20
N THR A 98 3.31 15.36 5.02
CA THR A 98 3.76 16.57 4.31
C THR A 98 2.72 17.69 4.42
N ASN A 99 3.00 18.85 3.82
CA ASN A 99 2.11 20.02 3.91
C ASN A 99 1.10 20.13 2.75
N ILE A 100 0.87 19.07 1.96
CA ILE A 100 0.05 19.14 0.73
C ILE A 100 -1.45 18.95 0.95
N GLY A 101 -1.94 19.14 2.19
CA GLY A 101 -3.38 19.15 2.48
C GLY A 101 -4.06 17.77 2.54
N ILE A 102 -3.29 16.70 2.73
CA ILE A 102 -3.81 15.34 2.94
C ILE A 102 -3.85 15.05 4.45
N LYS A 103 -4.94 14.48 4.94
CA LYS A 103 -5.11 14.14 6.36
C LYS A 103 -4.89 12.64 6.58
N PHE A 104 -4.16 12.32 7.64
CA PHE A 104 -3.88 10.94 8.00
C PHE A 104 -5.18 10.18 8.29
N GLY A 105 -5.33 8.99 7.71
CA GLY A 105 -6.48 8.14 7.99
C GLY A 105 -7.75 8.48 7.20
N ASP A 106 -7.73 9.50 6.33
CA ASP A 106 -8.88 9.80 5.47
C ASP A 106 -8.96 8.83 4.29
N PHE A 107 -10.14 8.78 3.65
CA PHE A 107 -10.32 8.10 2.37
C PHE A 107 -9.85 9.02 1.24
N HIS A 108 -9.02 8.49 0.36
CA HIS A 108 -8.64 9.16 -0.87
C HIS A 108 -8.89 8.22 -2.05
N SER A 109 -9.48 8.74 -3.12
CA SER A 109 -9.54 8.03 -4.39
C SER A 109 -8.23 8.22 -5.16
N LEU A 110 -7.90 7.29 -6.05
CA LEU A 110 -6.73 7.43 -6.92
C LEU A 110 -6.77 8.72 -7.76
N PRO A 111 -7.90 9.08 -8.42
CA PRO A 111 -7.99 10.35 -9.16
C PRO A 111 -7.75 11.58 -8.27
N LYS A 112 -8.20 11.55 -7.00
CA LYS A 112 -7.98 12.68 -6.11
C LYS A 112 -6.51 12.82 -5.71
N LEU A 113 -5.83 11.70 -5.45
CA LEU A 113 -4.39 11.73 -5.19
C LEU A 113 -3.61 12.20 -6.42
N GLU A 114 -4.02 11.76 -7.61
CA GLU A 114 -3.42 12.22 -8.87
C GLU A 114 -3.56 13.73 -9.03
N GLU A 115 -4.77 14.29 -8.86
CA GLU A 115 -5.01 15.74 -8.91
C GLU A 115 -4.12 16.52 -7.92
N ILE A 116 -3.97 16.01 -6.69
CA ILE A 116 -3.11 16.64 -5.67
C ILE A 116 -1.63 16.58 -6.06
N CYS A 117 -1.21 15.50 -6.73
CA CYS A 117 0.18 15.27 -7.11
C CYS A 117 0.55 15.89 -8.47
N ASP A 118 -0.44 16.30 -9.27
CA ASP A 118 -0.27 16.85 -10.62
C ASP A 118 0.71 18.04 -10.69
N PRO A 119 0.70 19.00 -9.75
CA PRO A 119 1.67 20.11 -9.74
C PRO A 119 3.14 19.67 -9.55
N TYR A 120 3.37 18.42 -9.16
CA TYR A 120 4.69 17.87 -8.84
C TYR A 120 5.16 16.85 -9.88
N VAL A 121 4.50 16.75 -11.03
CA VAL A 121 4.87 15.80 -12.10
C VAL A 121 6.23 16.16 -12.68
N ILE A 122 7.12 15.17 -12.71
CA ILE A 122 8.45 15.26 -13.34
C ILE A 122 8.57 14.38 -14.58
N TYR A 123 7.63 13.47 -14.78
CA TYR A 123 7.59 12.57 -15.92
C TYR A 123 6.18 12.02 -16.13
N GLU A 124 5.75 11.99 -17.39
CA GLU A 124 4.52 11.34 -17.82
C GLU A 124 4.75 10.67 -19.17
N GLY A 125 4.46 9.37 -19.26
CA GLY A 125 4.68 8.57 -20.47
C GLY A 125 5.03 7.11 -20.15
N SER A 126 5.48 6.38 -21.17
CA SER A 126 5.71 4.94 -21.08
C SER A 126 6.80 4.58 -20.06
N ALA A 127 6.48 3.68 -19.11
CA ALA A 127 7.41 3.18 -18.10
C ALA A 127 8.72 2.64 -18.67
N ARG A 128 8.72 2.18 -19.93
CA ARG A 128 9.91 1.71 -20.66
C ARG A 128 10.99 2.78 -20.78
N THR A 129 10.57 4.03 -20.99
CA THR A 129 11.46 5.15 -21.30
C THR A 129 11.80 5.99 -20.07
N TYR A 130 11.20 5.69 -18.92
CA TYR A 130 11.51 6.37 -17.68
C TYR A 130 12.97 6.08 -17.25
N PRO A 131 13.82 7.09 -17.05
CA PRO A 131 15.24 6.88 -16.75
C PRO A 131 15.51 6.03 -15.51
N GLY A 132 14.60 6.04 -14.53
CA GLY A 132 14.70 5.23 -13.31
C GLY A 132 14.36 3.74 -13.49
N ALA A 133 13.86 3.32 -14.66
CA ALA A 133 13.39 1.96 -14.91
C ALA A 133 14.52 0.91 -14.81
N ASN A 134 15.73 1.26 -15.25
CA ASN A 134 16.86 0.33 -15.33
C ASN A 134 17.51 0.00 -13.98
N ASN A 135 17.21 0.77 -12.94
CA ASN A 135 17.89 0.69 -11.63
C ASN A 135 17.15 -0.19 -10.60
N TRP A 136 15.99 -0.75 -10.95
CA TRP A 136 15.17 -1.56 -10.04
C TRP A 136 14.60 -2.79 -10.73
N ASN A 137 15.41 -3.86 -10.75
CA ASN A 137 15.04 -5.17 -11.26
C ASN A 137 14.99 -6.21 -10.12
N GLY A 138 14.26 -7.30 -10.35
CA GLY A 138 14.40 -8.53 -9.56
C GLY A 138 13.50 -8.67 -8.33
N ASP A 139 12.21 -8.36 -8.45
CA ASP A 139 11.23 -8.88 -7.49
C ASP A 139 10.58 -10.19 -8.01
N SER A 140 9.99 -10.97 -7.12
CA SER A 140 9.39 -12.27 -7.43
C SER A 140 8.00 -12.20 -8.07
N PHE A 141 7.57 -11.03 -8.57
CA PHE A 141 6.21 -10.83 -9.08
C PHE A 141 5.86 -11.74 -10.26
N LYS A 142 6.80 -11.95 -11.18
CA LYS A 142 6.63 -12.79 -12.36
C LYS A 142 6.85 -14.28 -12.07
N GLU A 143 7.41 -14.62 -10.90
CA GLU A 143 7.54 -16.01 -10.47
C GLU A 143 6.14 -16.58 -10.18
N LYS A 144 5.85 -17.75 -10.74
CA LYS A 144 4.56 -18.41 -10.55
C LYS A 144 4.53 -19.07 -9.18
N MET A 145 3.53 -18.71 -8.38
CA MET A 145 3.20 -19.42 -7.16
C MET A 145 2.32 -20.63 -7.45
N PRO A 146 2.54 -21.81 -6.83
CA PRO A 146 1.62 -22.93 -6.92
C PRO A 146 0.21 -22.56 -6.44
N ILE A 147 -0.83 -23.06 -7.10
CA ILE A 147 -2.24 -22.70 -6.80
C ILE A 147 -2.60 -23.05 -5.35
N SER A 148 -2.14 -24.20 -4.85
CA SER A 148 -2.38 -24.64 -3.47
C SER A 148 -1.76 -23.68 -2.44
N GLU A 149 -0.54 -23.23 -2.69
CA GLU A 149 0.14 -22.24 -1.86
C GLU A 149 -0.56 -20.88 -1.93
N GLY A 150 -0.96 -20.44 -3.12
CA GLY A 150 -1.72 -19.21 -3.32
C GLY A 150 -3.06 -19.22 -2.58
N LEU A 151 -3.78 -20.34 -2.61
CA LEU A 151 -5.04 -20.50 -1.87
C LEU A 151 -4.79 -20.48 -0.36
N SER A 152 -3.80 -21.21 0.14
CA SER A 152 -3.43 -21.21 1.56
C SER A 152 -3.04 -19.81 2.04
N ALA A 153 -2.22 -19.11 1.26
CA ALA A 153 -1.76 -17.77 1.56
C ALA A 153 -2.92 -16.75 1.55
N THR A 154 -3.86 -16.91 0.62
CA THR A 154 -5.10 -16.12 0.57
C THR A 154 -5.93 -16.31 1.83
N VAL A 155 -6.24 -17.56 2.20
CA VAL A 155 -7.02 -17.88 3.42
C VAL A 155 -6.34 -17.32 4.66
N LYS A 156 -5.02 -17.48 4.79
CA LYS A 156 -4.24 -16.91 5.90
C LYS A 156 -4.33 -15.38 5.93
N SER A 157 -4.20 -14.72 4.78
CA SER A 157 -4.25 -13.26 4.68
C SER A 157 -5.62 -12.71 5.09
N PHE A 158 -6.70 -13.30 4.59
CA PHE A 158 -8.06 -12.92 5.00
C PHE A 158 -8.29 -13.22 6.47
N GLY A 159 -7.94 -14.42 6.97
CA GLY A 159 -8.13 -14.78 8.37
C GLY A 159 -7.38 -13.85 9.34
N GLN A 160 -6.15 -13.47 9.00
CA GLN A 160 -5.37 -12.48 9.76
C GLN A 160 -6.03 -11.10 9.75
N LEU A 161 -6.56 -10.67 8.60
CA LEU A 161 -7.25 -9.39 8.46
C LEU A 161 -8.57 -9.38 9.25
N THR A 162 -9.39 -10.43 9.14
CA THR A 162 -10.64 -10.59 9.90
C THR A 162 -10.37 -10.57 11.40
N LYS A 163 -9.39 -11.36 11.87
CA LYS A 163 -9.02 -11.42 13.29
C LYS A 163 -8.66 -10.03 13.82
N ARG A 164 -7.81 -9.29 13.09
CA ARG A 164 -7.42 -7.91 13.47
C ARG A 164 -8.61 -6.96 13.47
N GLY A 165 -9.48 -7.03 12.47
CA GLY A 165 -10.68 -6.20 12.41
C GLY A 165 -11.60 -6.42 13.62
N ILE A 166 -11.76 -7.68 14.07
CA ILE A 166 -12.53 -8.01 15.28
C ILE A 166 -11.84 -7.48 16.54
N GLU A 167 -10.51 -7.67 16.67
CA GLU A 167 -9.73 -7.16 17.80
C GLU A 167 -9.78 -5.63 17.91
N ASP A 168 -9.65 -4.93 16.79
CA ASP A 168 -9.69 -3.47 16.72
C ASP A 168 -11.10 -2.96 17.05
N ALA A 169 -12.15 -3.60 16.53
CA ALA A 169 -13.55 -3.27 16.86
C ALA A 169 -13.87 -3.52 18.34
N TYR A 170 -13.40 -4.64 18.89
CA TYR A 170 -13.55 -4.94 20.31
C TYR A 170 -12.85 -3.92 21.19
N SER A 171 -11.59 -3.59 20.87
CA SER A 171 -10.80 -2.59 21.61
C SER A 171 -11.45 -1.21 21.58
N PHE A 172 -12.01 -0.81 20.42
CA PHE A 172 -12.76 0.43 20.28
C PHE A 172 -14.03 0.45 21.15
N CYS A 173 -14.82 -0.64 21.12
CA CYS A 173 -16.00 -0.78 21.97
C CYS A 173 -15.63 -0.73 23.46
N CYS A 174 -14.60 -1.47 23.89
CA CYS A 174 -14.13 -1.45 25.27
C CYS A 174 -13.70 -0.05 25.71
N ALA A 175 -12.92 0.67 24.88
CA ALA A 175 -12.52 2.04 25.17
C ALA A 175 -13.72 3.00 25.26
N LYS A 176 -14.71 2.85 24.38
CA LYS A 176 -15.92 3.68 24.36
C LYS A 176 -16.86 3.42 25.54
N PHE A 177 -16.92 2.18 26.03
CA PHE A 177 -17.85 1.76 27.08
C PHE A 177 -17.16 1.50 28.43
N GLY A 178 -15.88 1.84 28.59
CA GLY A 178 -15.16 1.75 29.86
C GLY A 178 -14.83 0.33 30.33
N PHE A 179 -14.86 -0.67 29.45
CA PHE A 179 -14.48 -2.05 29.80
C PHE A 179 -12.96 -2.22 29.76
N ALA A 180 -12.39 -2.88 30.76
CA ALA A 180 -10.97 -3.19 30.79
C ALA A 180 -10.61 -4.22 29.69
N VAL A 181 -9.69 -3.85 28.79
CA VAL A 181 -9.13 -4.78 27.79
C VAL A 181 -8.10 -5.68 28.50
N LYS A 182 -8.40 -6.98 28.63
CA LYS A 182 -7.38 -7.97 29.04
C LYS A 182 -6.41 -8.16 27.86
N ARG A 183 -5.17 -7.69 28.05
CA ARG A 183 -4.04 -7.98 27.14
C ARG A 183 -3.54 -9.40 27.30
#